data_AF-A0A4W5MTV9-F1
#
_entry.id   AF-A0A4W5MTV9-F1
#
_cell.length_a   1.000
_cell.length_b   1.000
_cell.length_c   1.000
_cell.angle_alpha   90.00
_cell.angle_beta   90.00
_cell.angle_gamma   90.00
#
_symmetry.space_group_name_H-M   'P 1'
#
loop_
_entity.id
_entity.type
_entity.pdbx_description
1 polymer ?
#
loop_
_entity_poly.entity_id
_entity_poly.type
_entity_poly.pdbx_seq_one_letter_code
_entity_poly.pdbx_strand_id
1 'polypeptide(L)'
;LCVALPGPPTPKVTDWTKSTVDLEWIPPLIDGGSKVTGYFVEYIEEAKEAEIEKQKAAEADKVVVVKQKKVKKIIFDEDGNEISESEEEEEVVVIKDGWEKAKDKEIRGTKFVVSGLKELGRYKFRVRAVNAAGVGEPGHVAEVIECKDRTIAPEVDLDASVKEKIVVHAGGTIRLLAYVSGKPAPEITWNRDDQPLPTEAKVETTSISSALVIKNCRRHHQGIYTLSAKNEG
;
A
#
# COMPACT_ATOMS: atom_id res chain seq x y z
N LEU A 1 19.67 -13.37 -29.98
CA LEU A 1 19.88 -13.03 -28.55
C LEU A 1 18.91 -13.86 -27.73
N CYS A 2 19.37 -14.53 -26.67
CA CYS A 2 18.49 -15.19 -25.71
C CYS A 2 17.86 -14.12 -24.81
N VAL A 3 16.53 -14.08 -24.72
CA VAL A 3 15.81 -13.21 -23.77
C VAL A 3 15.57 -14.00 -22.49
N ALA A 4 15.95 -13.43 -21.35
CA ALA A 4 15.69 -13.98 -20.03
C ALA A 4 14.48 -13.29 -19.38
N LEU A 5 13.91 -13.89 -18.34
CA LEU A 5 12.85 -13.26 -17.55
C LEU A 5 13.38 -11.97 -16.88
N PRO A 6 12.52 -10.95 -16.70
CA PRO A 6 12.91 -9.74 -16.00
C PRO A 6 13.10 -10.03 -14.51
N GLY A 7 13.96 -9.25 -13.86
CA GLY A 7 14.12 -9.28 -12.41
C GLY A 7 12.88 -8.75 -11.66
N PRO A 8 12.93 -8.73 -10.31
CA PRO A 8 11.84 -8.24 -9.50
C PRO A 8 11.76 -6.70 -9.57
N PRO A 9 10.55 -6.12 -9.75
CA PRO A 9 10.33 -4.69 -9.53
C PRO A 9 10.40 -4.35 -8.03
N THR A 10 10.43 -3.06 -7.69
CA THR A 10 10.41 -2.60 -6.30
C THR A 10 9.12 -1.84 -6.02
N PRO A 11 8.05 -2.51 -5.56
CA PRO A 11 6.78 -1.86 -5.27
C PRO A 11 6.74 -1.22 -3.88
N LYS A 12 5.97 -0.15 -3.78
CA LYS A 12 5.62 0.56 -2.56
C LYS A 12 4.15 0.98 -2.61
N VAL A 13 3.56 1.13 -1.44
CA VAL A 13 2.22 1.69 -1.28
C VAL A 13 2.35 3.20 -1.12
N THR A 14 1.54 3.96 -1.87
CA THR A 14 1.58 5.43 -1.85
C THR A 14 0.40 6.04 -1.11
N ASP A 15 -0.78 5.44 -1.21
CA ASP A 15 -1.97 5.80 -0.45
C ASP A 15 -2.92 4.60 -0.36
N TRP A 16 -3.88 4.63 0.54
CA TRP A 16 -4.94 3.63 0.61
C TRP A 16 -6.19 4.19 1.27
N THR A 17 -7.32 3.54 1.00
CA THR A 17 -8.61 3.80 1.61
C THR A 17 -9.12 2.51 2.25
N LYS A 18 -10.33 2.55 2.79
CA LYS A 18 -11.03 1.33 3.23
C LYS A 18 -11.28 0.26 2.17
N SER A 19 -11.13 0.55 0.87
CA SER A 19 -11.41 -0.43 -0.19
C SER A 19 -10.47 -0.38 -1.39
N THR A 20 -9.46 0.49 -1.35
CA THR A 20 -8.48 0.67 -2.42
C THR A 20 -7.07 0.82 -1.87
N VAL A 21 -6.07 0.36 -2.63
CA VAL A 21 -4.64 0.57 -2.33
C VAL A 21 -3.94 1.07 -3.59
N ASP A 22 -3.26 2.20 -3.47
CA ASP A 22 -2.50 2.82 -4.53
C ASP A 22 -1.05 2.32 -4.47
N LEU A 23 -0.59 1.70 -5.54
CA LEU A 23 0.75 1.16 -5.68
C LEU A 23 1.55 1.94 -6.72
N GLU A 24 2.82 2.17 -6.40
CA GLU A 24 3.84 2.64 -7.33
C GLU A 24 5.04 1.71 -7.23
N TRP A 25 5.74 1.45 -8.34
CA TRP A 25 6.94 0.63 -8.30
C TRP A 25 8.06 1.18 -9.18
N ILE A 26 9.28 0.81 -8.83
CA ILE A 26 10.44 1.00 -9.68
C ILE A 26 10.56 -0.23 -10.60
N PRO A 27 10.72 -0.07 -11.92
CA PRO A 27 11.01 -1.17 -12.85
C PRO A 27 12.22 -2.00 -12.39
N PRO A 28 12.32 -3.27 -12.81
CA PRO A 28 13.46 -4.09 -12.45
C PRO A 28 14.76 -3.54 -13.04
N LEU A 29 15.85 -3.62 -12.27
CA LEU A 29 17.18 -3.19 -12.70
C LEU A 29 17.70 -4.02 -13.88
N ILE A 30 17.29 -5.29 -13.95
CA ILE A 30 17.66 -6.23 -15.00
C ILE A 30 16.39 -6.61 -15.76
N ASP A 31 16.32 -6.22 -17.02
CA ASP A 31 15.16 -6.51 -17.90
C ASP A 31 15.29 -7.83 -18.66
N GLY A 32 16.38 -8.57 -18.47
CA GLY A 32 16.61 -9.86 -19.13
C GLY A 32 16.95 -9.76 -20.61
N GLY A 33 17.41 -8.60 -21.09
CA GLY A 33 17.83 -8.40 -22.49
C GLY A 33 16.68 -8.10 -23.45
N SER A 34 15.48 -7.85 -22.94
CA SER A 34 14.34 -7.29 -23.67
C SER A 34 13.60 -6.32 -22.79
N LYS A 35 13.15 -5.20 -23.36
CA LYS A 35 12.36 -4.21 -22.63
C LYS A 35 11.15 -4.86 -21.93
N VAL A 36 10.90 -4.43 -20.70
CA VAL A 36 9.68 -4.78 -19.96
C VAL A 36 8.47 -4.21 -20.72
N THR A 37 7.51 -5.07 -21.02
CA THR A 37 6.29 -4.73 -21.74
C THR A 37 5.17 -4.35 -20.78
N GLY A 38 5.09 -4.96 -19.60
CA GLY A 38 4.02 -4.70 -18.65
C GLY A 38 4.27 -5.32 -17.29
N TYR A 39 3.25 -5.23 -16.45
CA TYR A 39 3.29 -5.73 -15.07
C TYR A 39 1.99 -6.44 -14.69
N PHE A 40 2.08 -7.42 -13.80
CA PHE A 40 0.94 -7.96 -13.07
C PHE A 40 1.02 -7.53 -11.61
N VAL A 41 -0.08 -6.99 -11.10
CA VAL A 41 -0.25 -6.66 -9.68
C VAL A 41 -1.12 -7.74 -9.07
N GLU A 42 -0.64 -8.32 -7.98
CA GLU A 42 -1.30 -9.40 -7.25
C GLU A 42 -1.40 -9.05 -5.77
N TYR A 43 -2.46 -9.53 -5.11
CA TYR A 43 -2.70 -9.33 -3.70
C TYR A 43 -3.13 -10.63 -3.02
N ILE A 44 -2.93 -10.70 -1.71
CA ILE A 44 -3.39 -11.80 -0.88
C ILE A 44 -3.78 -11.27 0.50
N GLU A 45 -4.84 -11.83 1.08
CA GLU A 45 -5.21 -11.54 2.47
C GLU A 45 -4.19 -12.21 3.41
N GLU A 46 -3.67 -11.48 4.39
CA GLU A 46 -2.60 -11.93 5.28
C GLU A 46 -2.96 -13.25 5.99
N ALA A 47 -4.22 -13.38 6.42
CA ALA A 47 -4.72 -14.60 7.04
C ALA A 47 -4.68 -15.81 6.08
N LYS A 48 -4.99 -15.60 4.80
CA LYS A 48 -4.98 -16.64 3.75
C LYS A 48 -3.55 -17.08 3.44
N GLU A 49 -2.61 -16.14 3.37
CA GLU A 49 -1.20 -16.48 3.15
C GLU A 49 -0.64 -17.29 4.34
N ALA A 50 -0.94 -16.89 5.58
CA ALA A 50 -0.51 -17.61 6.77
C ALA A 50 -1.08 -19.04 6.81
N GLU A 51 -2.32 -19.24 6.37
CA GLU A 51 -2.90 -20.58 6.23
C GLU A 51 -2.17 -21.42 5.17
N ILE A 52 -1.86 -20.83 4.01
CA ILE A 52 -1.09 -21.51 2.95
C ILE A 52 0.31 -21.86 3.43
N GLU A 53 0.98 -20.97 4.15
CA GLU A 53 2.31 -21.22 4.72
C GLU A 53 2.27 -22.34 5.76
N LYS A 54 1.24 -22.37 6.61
CA LYS A 54 1.02 -23.45 7.56
C LYS A 54 0.77 -24.79 6.86
N GLN A 55 -0.02 -24.81 5.79
CA GLN A 55 -0.23 -26.02 4.96
C GLN A 55 1.09 -26.46 4.31
N LYS A 56 1.84 -25.53 3.72
CA LYS A 56 3.17 -25.82 3.13
C LYS A 56 4.13 -26.38 4.18
N ALA A 57 4.18 -25.82 5.39
CA ALA A 57 5.04 -26.31 6.46
C ALA A 57 4.63 -27.70 6.96
N ALA A 58 3.31 -27.95 7.12
CA ALA A 58 2.79 -29.26 7.50
C ALA A 58 3.07 -30.35 6.46
N GLU A 59 3.13 -29.99 5.19
CA GLU A 59 3.48 -30.88 4.07
C GLU A 59 5.00 -30.95 3.84
N ALA A 60 5.77 -29.91 4.18
CA ALA A 60 7.22 -29.87 4.02
C ALA A 60 7.94 -30.87 4.95
N ASP A 61 7.41 -31.09 6.16
CA ASP A 61 7.88 -32.11 7.11
C ASP A 61 7.33 -33.53 6.80
N LYS A 62 6.56 -33.73 5.71
CA LYS A 62 6.36 -35.08 5.14
C LYS A 62 7.61 -35.59 4.40
N VAL A 63 8.80 -35.18 4.85
CA VAL A 63 10.09 -35.71 4.43
C VAL A 63 10.09 -37.24 4.60
N VAL A 64 10.05 -37.94 3.47
CA VAL A 64 10.59 -39.29 3.29
C VAL A 64 10.05 -40.33 4.29
N VAL A 65 8.75 -40.60 4.26
CA VAL A 65 8.34 -42.01 4.33
C VAL A 65 7.95 -42.42 2.93
N VAL A 66 8.94 -42.95 2.20
CA VAL A 66 8.70 -43.90 1.12
C VAL A 66 7.90 -45.05 1.74
N LYS A 67 6.58 -44.99 1.76
CA LYS A 67 5.75 -46.18 2.00
C LYS A 67 5.66 -46.91 0.68
N GLN A 68 6.73 -47.65 0.36
CA GLN A 68 6.71 -48.67 -0.68
C GLN A 68 5.61 -49.66 -0.36
N LYS A 69 4.61 -49.77 -1.25
CA LYS A 69 3.76 -50.95 -1.30
C LYS A 69 3.98 -51.63 -2.64
N LYS A 70 4.92 -52.57 -2.65
CA LYS A 70 5.14 -53.49 -3.77
C LYS A 70 3.85 -54.24 -4.08
N VAL A 71 3.37 -54.12 -5.32
CA VAL A 71 2.41 -55.06 -5.90
C VAL A 71 3.17 -55.85 -6.97
N LYS A 72 3.15 -57.19 -6.85
CA LYS A 72 3.77 -58.11 -7.82
C LYS A 72 2.79 -58.28 -8.97
N LYS A 73 3.07 -57.72 -10.14
CA LYS A 73 2.40 -58.13 -11.38
C LYS A 73 3.16 -59.34 -11.93
N ILE A 74 2.51 -60.49 -11.94
CA ILE A 74 3.05 -61.74 -12.48
C ILE A 74 2.76 -61.74 -13.97
N ILE A 75 3.78 -61.60 -14.81
CA ILE A 75 3.69 -61.77 -16.26
C ILE A 75 4.41 -63.08 -16.57
N PHE A 76 3.85 -63.96 -17.41
CA PHE A 76 4.53 -65.18 -17.83
C PHE A 76 5.05 -64.99 -19.27
N ASP A 77 6.28 -65.41 -19.57
CA ASP A 77 6.77 -65.48 -20.96
C ASP A 77 6.12 -66.66 -21.73
N GLU A 78 6.42 -66.76 -23.04
CA GLU A 78 5.89 -67.83 -23.90
C GLU A 78 6.36 -69.25 -23.50
N ASP A 79 7.43 -69.33 -22.69
CA ASP A 79 7.96 -70.57 -22.11
C ASP A 79 7.42 -70.83 -20.68
N GLY A 80 6.49 -70.00 -20.19
CA GLY A 80 5.82 -70.13 -18.90
C GLY A 80 6.59 -69.59 -17.70
N ASN A 81 7.63 -68.80 -17.93
CA ASN A 81 8.50 -68.25 -16.88
C ASN A 81 7.98 -66.92 -16.35
N GLU A 82 7.99 -66.73 -15.03
CA GLU A 82 7.47 -65.51 -14.38
C GLU A 82 8.45 -64.32 -14.51
N ILE A 83 8.02 -63.29 -15.23
CA ILE A 83 8.62 -61.95 -15.29
C ILE A 83 7.75 -60.99 -14.46
N SER A 84 8.34 -60.31 -13.48
CA SER A 84 7.62 -59.33 -12.67
C SER A 84 8.07 -57.91 -12.97
N GLU A 85 7.13 -57.02 -13.29
CA GLU A 85 7.36 -55.58 -13.51
C GLU A 85 6.42 -54.75 -12.62
N SER A 86 6.90 -53.60 -12.12
CA SER A 86 6.20 -52.73 -11.16
C SER A 86 6.09 -51.30 -11.70
N GLU A 87 4.90 -50.71 -11.68
CA GLU A 87 4.64 -49.28 -11.91
C GLU A 87 3.88 -48.67 -10.72
N GLU A 88 4.20 -47.42 -10.35
CA GLU A 88 3.59 -46.64 -9.26
C GLU A 88 2.99 -45.33 -9.81
N GLU A 89 1.79 -44.95 -9.36
CA GLU A 89 1.19 -43.62 -9.62
C GLU A 89 1.30 -42.74 -8.37
N GLU A 90 1.78 -41.51 -8.54
CA GLU A 90 2.09 -40.54 -7.49
C GLU A 90 1.01 -39.43 -7.45
N GLU A 91 0.40 -39.18 -6.29
CA GLU A 91 -0.55 -38.06 -6.10
C GLU A 91 0.21 -36.82 -5.58
N VAL A 92 0.51 -35.89 -6.49
CA VAL A 92 1.18 -34.63 -6.14
C VAL A 92 0.16 -33.63 -5.60
N VAL A 93 0.24 -33.30 -4.30
CA VAL A 93 -0.55 -32.23 -3.70
C VAL A 93 0.00 -30.88 -4.15
N VAL A 94 -0.61 -30.28 -5.18
CA VAL A 94 -0.25 -28.93 -5.66
C VAL A 94 -0.92 -27.86 -4.80
N ILE A 95 -0.18 -27.32 -3.82
CA ILE A 95 -0.64 -26.16 -3.03
C ILE A 95 -0.55 -24.90 -3.89
N LYS A 96 -1.71 -24.30 -4.24
CA LYS A 96 -1.77 -23.02 -4.95
C LYS A 96 -1.13 -21.91 -4.11
N ASP A 97 -0.46 -20.96 -4.77
CA ASP A 97 0.24 -19.86 -4.10
C ASP A 97 -0.71 -18.82 -3.46
N GLY A 98 -1.99 -18.84 -3.80
CA GLY A 98 -3.06 -18.08 -3.14
C GLY A 98 -3.22 -16.63 -3.57
N TRP A 99 -2.30 -16.14 -4.40
CA TRP A 99 -2.27 -14.76 -4.90
C TRP A 99 -3.36 -14.52 -5.94
N GLU A 100 -4.07 -13.41 -5.79
CA GLU A 100 -5.14 -12.99 -6.69
C GLU A 100 -4.66 -11.83 -7.56
N LYS A 101 -4.96 -11.89 -8.86
CA LYS A 101 -4.62 -10.80 -9.78
C LYS A 101 -5.59 -9.64 -9.56
N ALA A 102 -5.05 -8.45 -9.34
CA ALA A 102 -5.84 -7.23 -9.29
C ALA A 102 -6.42 -6.85 -10.66
N LYS A 103 -5.81 -7.36 -11.75
CA LYS A 103 -6.26 -7.17 -13.13
C LYS A 103 -5.84 -8.36 -13.99
N ASP A 104 -6.74 -8.84 -14.84
CA ASP A 104 -6.47 -9.97 -15.73
C ASP A 104 -5.41 -9.68 -16.81
N LYS A 105 -5.39 -8.42 -17.27
CA LYS A 105 -4.47 -7.95 -18.31
C LYS A 105 -3.26 -7.23 -17.71
N GLU A 106 -2.14 -7.31 -18.42
CA GLU A 106 -0.93 -6.56 -18.11
C GLU A 106 -1.22 -5.06 -17.94
N ILE A 107 -0.66 -4.51 -16.88
CA ILE A 107 -0.68 -3.09 -16.58
C ILE A 107 0.49 -2.43 -17.30
N ARG A 108 0.21 -1.33 -18.01
CA ARG A 108 1.22 -0.47 -18.62
C ARG A 108 1.56 0.66 -17.64
N GLY A 109 2.83 1.03 -17.56
CA GLY A 109 3.33 2.01 -16.60
C GLY A 109 3.67 1.38 -15.24
N THR A 110 3.95 2.24 -14.26
CA THR A 110 4.52 1.85 -12.95
C THR A 110 3.64 2.24 -11.76
N LYS A 111 2.36 2.50 -12.02
CA LYS A 111 1.36 2.90 -11.02
C LYS A 111 0.07 2.14 -11.26
N PHE A 112 -0.58 1.71 -10.19
CA PHE A 112 -1.87 1.04 -10.27
C PHE A 112 -2.65 1.14 -8.97
N VAL A 113 -3.98 1.26 -9.09
CA VAL A 113 -4.90 1.25 -7.95
C VAL A 113 -5.58 -0.11 -7.89
N VAL A 114 -5.32 -0.86 -6.82
CA VAL A 114 -6.06 -2.08 -6.51
C VAL A 114 -7.37 -1.66 -5.84
N SER A 115 -8.50 -2.14 -6.34
CA SER A 115 -9.83 -1.79 -5.85
C SER A 115 -10.64 -3.03 -5.46
N GLY A 116 -11.70 -2.83 -4.66
CA GLY A 116 -12.59 -3.93 -4.26
C GLY A 116 -12.04 -4.74 -3.08
N LEU A 117 -11.13 -4.15 -2.31
CA LEU A 117 -10.60 -4.73 -1.08
C LEU A 117 -11.64 -4.61 0.04
N LYS A 118 -11.60 -5.54 1.00
CA LYS A 118 -12.50 -5.54 2.14
C LYS A 118 -12.04 -4.52 3.17
N GLU A 119 -12.97 -3.72 3.68
CA GLU A 119 -12.74 -2.81 4.81
C GLU A 119 -12.24 -3.59 6.03
N LEU A 120 -11.22 -3.04 6.70
CA LEU A 120 -10.42 -3.67 7.77
C LEU A 120 -9.66 -4.94 7.37
N GLY A 121 -9.70 -5.35 6.09
CA GLY A 121 -8.91 -6.45 5.57
C GLY A 121 -7.42 -6.10 5.55
N ARG A 122 -6.57 -7.06 5.95
CA ARG A 122 -5.12 -6.93 5.94
C ARG A 122 -4.55 -7.66 4.72
N TYR A 123 -3.88 -6.94 3.85
CA TYR A 123 -3.42 -7.45 2.56
C TYR A 123 -1.92 -7.27 2.35
N LYS A 124 -1.33 -8.23 1.66
CA LYS A 124 0.01 -8.14 1.08
C LYS A 124 -0.10 -8.00 -0.43
N PHE A 125 0.87 -7.30 -1.02
CA PHE A 125 0.89 -7.01 -2.45
C PHE A 125 2.23 -7.42 -3.05
N ARG A 126 2.18 -7.90 -4.28
CA ARG A 126 3.36 -8.14 -5.10
C ARG A 126 3.15 -7.67 -6.53
N VAL A 127 4.24 -7.34 -7.20
CA VAL A 127 4.24 -6.91 -8.60
C VAL A 127 5.23 -7.77 -9.37
N ARG A 128 4.82 -8.25 -10.54
CA ARG A 128 5.66 -9.06 -11.43
C ARG A 128 5.84 -8.35 -12.75
N ALA A 129 7.09 -8.19 -13.19
CA ALA A 129 7.39 -7.61 -14.50
C ALA A 129 7.23 -8.65 -15.62
N VAL A 130 6.89 -8.20 -16.83
CA VAL A 130 6.72 -9.05 -18.01
C VAL A 130 7.56 -8.50 -19.15
N ASN A 131 8.28 -9.37 -19.84
CA ASN A 131 8.98 -9.04 -21.09
C ASN A 131 8.71 -10.13 -22.15
N ALA A 132 9.48 -10.14 -23.26
CA ALA A 132 9.32 -11.13 -24.32
C ALA A 132 9.60 -12.59 -23.90
N ALA A 133 10.33 -12.84 -22.81
CA ALA A 133 10.52 -14.18 -22.23
C ALA A 133 9.39 -14.60 -21.28
N GLY A 134 8.54 -13.66 -20.84
CA GLY A 134 7.41 -13.92 -19.96
C GLY A 134 7.49 -13.18 -18.63
N VAL A 135 6.90 -13.78 -17.59
CA VAL A 135 6.69 -13.14 -16.28
C VAL A 135 7.86 -13.43 -15.35
N GLY A 136 8.51 -12.37 -14.86
CA GLY A 136 9.62 -12.43 -13.94
C GLY A 136 9.25 -12.77 -12.50
N GLU A 137 10.27 -12.67 -11.65
CA GLU A 137 10.15 -12.83 -10.21
C GLU A 137 9.30 -11.70 -9.60
N PRO A 138 8.57 -11.98 -8.50
CA PRO A 138 7.78 -10.97 -7.82
C PRO A 138 8.62 -10.04 -6.95
N GLY A 139 8.37 -8.74 -7.11
CA GLY A 139 8.70 -7.74 -6.12
C GLY A 139 7.60 -7.66 -5.07
N HIS A 140 7.94 -7.69 -3.78
CA HIS A 140 6.97 -7.64 -2.68
C HIS A 140 6.92 -6.26 -2.06
N VAL A 141 5.72 -5.82 -1.67
CA VAL A 141 5.57 -4.69 -0.75
C VAL A 141 5.98 -5.16 0.64
N ALA A 142 6.86 -4.42 1.30
CA ALA A 142 7.42 -4.79 2.61
C ALA A 142 6.37 -4.75 3.74
N GLU A 143 5.39 -3.84 3.62
CA GLU A 143 4.38 -3.58 4.64
C GLU A 143 3.07 -4.32 4.33
N VAL A 144 2.41 -4.80 5.39
CA VAL A 144 1.02 -5.30 5.30
C VAL A 144 0.09 -4.11 5.43
N ILE A 145 -0.84 -3.95 4.48
CA ILE A 145 -1.77 -2.83 4.46
C ILE A 145 -3.11 -3.26 5.03
N GLU A 146 -3.56 -2.58 6.06
CA GLU A 146 -4.92 -2.66 6.57
C GLU A 146 -5.80 -1.65 5.80
N CYS A 147 -6.82 -2.14 5.11
CA CYS A 147 -7.75 -1.32 4.34
C CYS A 147 -8.70 -0.56 5.28
N LYS A 148 -8.19 0.52 5.86
CA LYS A 148 -8.93 1.51 6.63
C LYS A 148 -8.55 2.90 6.17
N ASP A 149 -9.40 3.88 6.45
CA ASP A 149 -9.10 5.26 6.09
C ASP A 149 -7.85 5.72 6.84
N ARG A 150 -6.89 6.24 6.07
CA ARG A 150 -5.61 6.69 6.60
C ARG A 150 -5.80 8.01 7.35
N THR A 151 -5.55 7.98 8.64
CA THR A 151 -5.44 9.22 9.44
C THR A 151 -4.06 9.84 9.22
N ILE A 152 -4.03 10.97 8.52
CA ILE A 152 -2.87 11.84 8.41
C ILE A 152 -3.04 12.93 9.45
N ALA A 153 -2.16 12.94 10.44
CA ALA A 153 -2.14 13.97 11.48
C ALA A 153 -2.14 15.37 10.86
N PRO A 154 -2.81 16.34 11.49
CA PRO A 154 -2.90 17.67 10.94
C PRO A 154 -1.52 18.34 10.97
N GLU A 155 -1.09 18.80 9.81
CA GLU A 155 0.10 19.63 9.65
C GLU A 155 -0.34 21.07 9.37
N VAL A 156 0.31 22.01 10.05
CA VAL A 156 0.04 23.44 9.96
C VAL A 156 1.31 24.13 9.49
N ASP A 157 1.22 24.85 8.38
CA ASP A 157 2.27 25.75 7.92
C ASP A 157 1.73 27.18 7.88
N LEU A 158 2.37 28.10 8.62
CA LEU A 158 2.02 29.51 8.59
C LEU A 158 2.52 30.13 7.28
N ASP A 159 1.77 31.06 6.70
CA ASP A 159 2.26 31.80 5.54
C ASP A 159 3.53 32.60 5.89
N ALA A 160 4.43 32.78 4.91
CA ALA A 160 5.68 33.53 5.12
C ALA A 160 5.44 34.93 5.70
N SER A 161 4.32 35.58 5.34
CA SER A 161 3.93 36.88 5.89
C SER A 161 3.63 36.88 7.40
N VAL A 162 3.44 35.69 8.00
CA VAL A 162 3.05 35.48 9.39
C VAL A 162 4.17 34.87 10.23
N LYS A 163 5.24 34.34 9.60
CA LYS A 163 6.36 33.70 10.32
C LYS A 163 7.21 34.70 11.11
N GLU A 164 7.22 35.97 10.70
CA GLU A 164 7.93 37.05 11.37
C GLU A 164 7.00 37.94 12.21
N LYS A 165 7.59 38.80 13.04
CA LYS A 165 6.84 39.77 13.85
C LYS A 165 6.06 40.73 12.96
N ILE A 166 4.74 40.58 12.95
CA ILE A 166 3.84 41.52 12.29
C ILE A 166 3.70 42.79 13.12
N VAL A 167 3.91 43.96 12.49
CA VAL A 167 3.70 45.29 13.08
C VAL A 167 2.63 46.02 12.27
N VAL A 168 1.53 46.39 12.92
CA VAL A 168 0.39 47.08 12.30
C VAL A 168 0.10 48.37 13.07
N HIS A 169 -0.07 49.47 12.35
CA HIS A 169 -0.49 50.75 12.92
C HIS A 169 -1.98 50.76 13.27
N ALA A 170 -2.38 51.62 14.21
CA ALA A 170 -3.79 51.78 14.55
C ALA A 170 -4.62 52.11 13.30
N GLY A 171 -5.76 51.45 13.15
CA GLY A 171 -6.61 51.53 11.95
C GLY A 171 -6.23 50.56 10.82
N GLY A 172 -5.07 49.90 10.91
CA GLY A 172 -4.63 48.88 9.96
C GLY A 172 -5.44 47.58 10.00
N THR A 173 -4.99 46.58 9.25
CA THR A 173 -5.62 45.25 9.19
C THR A 173 -4.57 44.17 9.48
N ILE A 174 -4.89 43.26 10.39
CA ILE A 174 -4.12 42.04 10.63
C ILE A 174 -4.75 40.94 9.78
N ARG A 175 -3.91 40.21 9.02
CA ARG A 175 -4.31 39.00 8.30
C ARG A 175 -3.28 37.91 8.56
N LEU A 176 -3.69 36.87 9.28
CA LEU A 176 -2.86 35.70 9.56
C LEU A 176 -3.36 34.55 8.69
N LEU A 177 -2.58 34.13 7.70
CA LEU A 177 -2.89 33.01 6.83
C LEU A 177 -2.08 31.78 7.27
N ALA A 178 -2.74 30.63 7.34
CA ALA A 178 -2.10 29.34 7.55
C ALA A 178 -2.65 28.32 6.55
N TYR A 179 -1.79 27.44 6.07
CA TYR A 179 -2.11 26.26 5.30
C TYR A 179 -2.23 25.08 6.25
N VAL A 180 -3.31 24.31 6.11
CA VAL A 180 -3.59 23.16 6.98
C VAL A 180 -3.85 21.96 6.11
N SER A 181 -3.15 20.86 6.37
CA SER A 181 -3.37 19.58 5.71
C SER A 181 -3.63 18.48 6.74
N GLY A 182 -4.44 17.49 6.39
CA GLY A 182 -4.75 16.36 7.25
C GLY A 182 -5.89 15.53 6.65
N LYS A 183 -5.95 14.25 7.04
CA LYS A 183 -7.04 13.35 6.68
C LYS A 183 -7.44 12.59 7.96
N PRO A 184 -8.72 12.54 8.39
CA PRO A 184 -9.84 13.34 7.90
C PRO A 184 -9.58 14.86 8.01
N ALA A 185 -10.39 15.66 7.32
CA ALA A 185 -10.25 17.12 7.31
C ALA A 185 -10.21 17.67 8.75
N PRO A 186 -9.16 18.40 9.14
CA PRO A 186 -8.99 18.83 10.51
C PRO A 186 -9.92 19.97 10.89
N GLU A 187 -10.36 19.96 12.15
CA GLU A 187 -11.00 21.08 12.80
C GLU A 187 -9.95 22.13 13.19
N ILE A 188 -10.20 23.37 12.79
CA ILE A 188 -9.27 24.50 12.99
C ILE A 188 -9.85 25.43 14.04
N THR A 189 -9.06 25.69 15.08
CA THR A 189 -9.41 26.64 16.14
C THR A 189 -8.33 27.71 16.24
N TRP A 190 -8.74 28.97 16.22
CA TRP A 190 -7.88 30.10 16.50
C TRP A 190 -8.13 30.60 17.92
N ASN A 191 -7.07 30.96 18.63
CA ASN A 191 -7.15 31.65 19.90
C ASN A 191 -6.18 32.83 19.93
N ARG A 192 -6.31 33.68 20.95
CA ARG A 192 -5.41 34.80 21.20
C ARG A 192 -5.04 34.82 22.67
N ASP A 193 -3.77 34.66 22.99
CA ASP A 193 -3.26 34.61 24.37
C ASP A 193 -4.05 33.61 25.24
N ASP A 194 -4.36 32.43 24.67
CA ASP A 194 -5.21 31.39 25.27
C ASP A 194 -6.66 31.81 25.59
N GLN A 195 -7.08 32.97 25.07
CA GLN A 195 -8.44 33.48 25.16
C GLN A 195 -9.16 33.40 23.80
N PRO A 196 -10.50 33.45 23.81
CA PRO A 196 -11.27 33.56 22.57
C PRO A 196 -10.85 34.77 21.73
N LEU A 197 -11.02 34.64 20.42
CA LEU A 197 -10.77 35.74 19.50
C LEU A 197 -11.65 36.97 19.83
N PRO A 198 -11.15 38.19 19.59
CA PRO A 198 -11.94 39.41 19.73
C PRO A 198 -13.15 39.39 18.76
N THR A 199 -14.21 40.11 19.08
CA THR A 199 -15.46 40.09 18.29
C THR A 199 -15.27 40.65 16.87
N GLU A 200 -14.25 41.47 16.65
CA GLU A 200 -13.88 42.02 15.34
C GLU A 200 -13.14 41.01 14.45
N ALA A 201 -12.72 39.87 15.00
CA ALA A 201 -12.03 38.82 14.25
C ALA A 201 -12.98 38.06 13.32
N LYS A 202 -12.54 37.88 12.08
CA LYS A 202 -13.20 37.03 11.10
C LYS A 202 -12.26 35.90 10.71
N VAL A 203 -12.71 34.66 10.88
CA VAL A 203 -11.98 33.47 10.45
C VAL A 203 -12.61 32.98 9.15
N GLU A 204 -11.79 32.92 8.10
CA GLU A 204 -12.15 32.36 6.80
C GLU A 204 -11.45 31.02 6.67
N THR A 205 -12.20 29.91 6.76
CA THR A 205 -11.65 28.56 6.68
C THR A 205 -12.09 27.89 5.38
N THR A 206 -11.13 27.22 4.74
CA THR A 206 -11.29 26.37 3.56
C THR A 206 -10.81 24.95 3.89
N SER A 207 -10.89 24.03 2.92
CA SER A 207 -10.39 22.65 3.10
C SER A 207 -8.88 22.54 3.29
N ILE A 208 -8.09 23.56 2.90
CA ILE A 208 -6.62 23.50 2.89
C ILE A 208 -5.95 24.73 3.54
N SER A 209 -6.73 25.70 4.01
CA SER A 209 -6.19 26.93 4.61
C SER A 209 -7.19 27.59 5.53
N SER A 210 -6.69 28.37 6.49
CA SER A 210 -7.49 29.23 7.36
C SER A 210 -6.83 30.60 7.49
N ALA A 211 -7.64 31.65 7.38
CA ALA A 211 -7.20 33.03 7.49
C ALA A 211 -7.95 33.77 8.60
N LEU A 212 -7.22 34.29 9.57
CA LEU A 212 -7.75 35.21 10.58
C LEU A 212 -7.57 36.65 10.11
N VAL A 213 -8.66 37.40 10.00
CA VAL A 213 -8.67 38.81 9.57
C VAL A 213 -9.30 39.69 10.65
N ILE A 214 -8.55 40.71 11.10
CA ILE A 214 -9.04 41.75 12.01
C ILE A 214 -8.83 43.10 11.31
N LYS A 215 -9.90 43.84 11.05
CA LYS A 215 -9.86 45.18 10.44
C LYS A 215 -9.86 46.26 11.52
N ASN A 216 -9.40 47.46 11.18
CA ASN A 216 -9.40 48.62 12.06
C ASN A 216 -8.73 48.35 13.42
N CYS A 217 -7.52 47.76 13.37
CA CYS A 217 -6.80 47.30 14.55
C CYS A 217 -6.55 48.42 15.56
N ARG A 218 -6.61 48.04 16.83
CA ARG A 218 -6.45 48.90 18.02
C ARG A 218 -5.45 48.25 18.97
N ARG A 219 -4.91 49.00 19.94
CA ARG A 219 -3.90 48.51 20.90
C ARG A 219 -4.30 47.22 21.63
N HIS A 220 -5.58 47.06 21.98
CA HIS A 220 -6.08 45.85 22.63
C HIS A 220 -6.12 44.59 21.75
N HIS A 221 -5.87 44.68 20.43
CA HIS A 221 -5.74 43.52 19.52
C HIS A 221 -4.32 42.96 19.50
N GLN A 222 -3.37 43.56 20.22
CA GLN A 222 -2.05 42.99 20.41
C GLN A 222 -2.16 41.67 21.18
N GLY A 223 -1.34 40.69 20.83
CA GLY A 223 -1.31 39.37 21.44
C GLY A 223 -0.62 38.34 20.56
N ILE A 224 -0.44 37.13 21.10
CA ILE A 224 -0.02 35.95 20.36
C ILE A 224 -1.27 35.24 19.87
N TYR A 225 -1.36 35.03 18.56
CA TYR A 225 -2.44 34.28 17.95
C TYR A 225 -1.98 32.86 17.66
N THR A 226 -2.65 31.87 18.23
CA THR A 226 -2.33 30.46 18.01
C THR A 226 -3.41 29.82 17.15
N LEU A 227 -2.98 29.12 16.11
CA LEU A 227 -3.82 28.21 15.34
C LEU A 227 -3.56 26.78 15.84
N SER A 228 -4.64 26.08 16.17
CA SER A 228 -4.64 24.66 16.50
C SER A 228 -5.45 23.90 15.45
N ALA A 229 -4.89 22.82 14.92
CA ALA A 229 -5.59 21.90 14.02
C ALA A 229 -5.68 20.51 14.68
N LYS A 230 -6.87 19.93 14.68
CA LYS A 230 -7.14 18.61 15.26
C LYS A 230 -8.02 17.79 14.32
N ASN A 231 -7.66 16.54 14.05
CA ASN A 231 -8.59 15.59 13.43
C ASN A 231 -8.79 14.36 14.34
N GLU A 232 -9.84 13.59 14.07
CA GLU A 232 -10.09 12.32 14.76
C GLU A 232 -9.07 11.30 14.25
N GLY A 233 -8.17 10.88 15.15
CA GLY A 233 -7.12 9.89 14.91
C GLY A 233 -7.01 8.92 16.07
#